data_AF-A0A7S0QD14-F1
#
_entry.id   AF-A0A7S0QD14-F1
#
_cell.length_a   1.000
_cell.length_b   1.000
_cell.length_c   1.000
_cell.angle_alpha   90.00
_cell.angle_beta   90.00
_cell.angle_gamma   90.00
#
_symmetry.space_group_name_H-M   'P 1'
#
loop_
_entity.id
_entity.type
_entity.pdbx_description
1 polymer ?
#
loop_
_entity_poly.entity_id
_entity_poly.type
_entity_poly.pdbx_seq_one_letter_code
_entity_poly.pdbx_strand_id
1 'polypeptide(L)'
;AEHRQLLWRYRFALTKERAALTKFLICVDWSDAQEAVQAVDLIAEWEKQVTIDVASALMLLSANFSHPRVRQAAVKCLSRADDQELLGYLLQLVQALRYEETGRGGDHLLNLLVQRAANNFEIANYLHWYLYCQQLVEAADPARPRPFERAQRKLMAALDRQGGRAMVRMLERQHELVDLLTRLAVEVKTSREPRQRRLDRLRQALASKHTQALF
;
A
#
# COMPACT_ATOMS: atom_id res chain seq x y z
N ALA A 1 -28.42 4.41 -18.05
CA ALA A 1 -28.04 4.19 -19.47
C ALA A 1 -27.80 5.53 -20.18
N GLU A 2 -28.74 6.47 -20.12
CA GLU A 2 -28.67 7.76 -20.81
C GLU A 2 -27.43 8.61 -20.47
N HIS A 3 -27.10 8.79 -19.19
CA HIS A 3 -25.89 9.55 -18.79
C HIS A 3 -24.57 8.90 -19.27
N ARG A 4 -24.51 7.57 -19.35
CA ARG A 4 -23.34 6.84 -19.87
C ARG A 4 -23.16 7.11 -21.36
N GLN A 5 -24.25 7.03 -22.12
CA GLN A 5 -24.24 7.35 -23.56
C GLN A 5 -23.85 8.81 -23.81
N LEU A 6 -24.30 9.74 -22.97
CA LEU A 6 -23.93 11.15 -23.08
C LEU A 6 -22.43 11.37 -22.85
N LEU A 7 -21.88 10.80 -21.77
CA LEU A 7 -20.46 10.88 -21.45
C LEU A 7 -19.60 10.22 -22.53
N TRP A 8 -20.02 9.06 -23.05
CA TRP A 8 -19.36 8.40 -24.16
C TRP A 8 -19.40 9.28 -25.42
N ARG A 9 -20.56 9.81 -25.81
CA ARG A 9 -20.72 10.66 -26.99
C ARG A 9 -19.80 11.90 -26.97
N TYR A 10 -19.66 12.56 -25.83
CA TYR A 10 -18.85 13.78 -25.68
C TYR A 10 -17.42 13.54 -25.16
N ARG A 11 -16.96 12.28 -25.10
CA ARG A 11 -15.68 11.88 -24.49
C ARG A 11 -14.46 12.70 -24.93
N PHE A 12 -14.34 13.03 -26.22
CA PHE A 12 -13.21 13.81 -26.74
C PHE A 12 -13.20 15.26 -26.23
N ALA A 13 -14.36 15.88 -26.05
CA ALA A 13 -14.48 17.24 -25.52
C ALA A 13 -14.16 17.30 -24.02
N LEU A 14 -14.40 16.20 -23.29
CA LEU A 14 -14.17 16.09 -21.85
C LEU A 14 -12.70 15.88 -21.47
N THR A 15 -11.79 15.69 -22.43
CA THR A 15 -10.34 15.48 -22.19
C THR A 15 -9.67 16.64 -21.44
N LYS A 16 -10.26 17.83 -21.49
CA LYS A 16 -9.79 19.04 -20.79
C LYS A 16 -10.34 19.16 -19.36
N GLU A 17 -11.38 18.39 -19.04
CA GLU A 17 -12.08 18.47 -17.76
C GLU A 17 -11.54 17.42 -16.78
N ARG A 18 -10.80 17.88 -15.77
CA ARG A 18 -10.19 17.01 -14.74
C ARG A 18 -11.22 16.12 -14.05
N ALA A 19 -12.32 16.72 -13.60
CA ALA A 19 -13.36 16.04 -12.84
C ALA A 19 -14.20 15.08 -13.70
N ALA A 20 -14.02 15.09 -15.02
CA ALA A 20 -14.72 14.20 -15.93
C ALA A 20 -14.01 12.85 -16.08
N LEU A 21 -12.70 12.75 -15.81
CA LEU A 21 -11.93 11.52 -16.02
C LEU A 21 -12.53 10.33 -15.25
N THR A 22 -12.73 10.46 -13.94
CA THR A 22 -13.27 9.36 -13.11
C THR A 22 -14.68 8.98 -13.55
N LYS A 23 -15.53 9.96 -13.86
CA LYS A 23 -16.90 9.74 -14.37
C LYS A 23 -16.88 9.02 -15.72
N PHE A 24 -16.01 9.42 -16.62
CA PHE A 24 -15.80 8.77 -17.91
C PHE A 24 -15.39 7.31 -17.71
N LEU A 25 -14.36 7.03 -16.91
CA LEU A 25 -13.83 5.68 -16.70
C LEU A 25 -14.82 4.73 -16.02
N ILE A 26 -15.76 5.25 -15.22
CA ILE A 26 -16.89 4.47 -14.65
C ILE A 26 -17.92 4.09 -15.73
N CYS A 27 -18.01 4.86 -16.81
CA CYS A 27 -18.97 4.62 -17.88
C CYS A 27 -18.46 3.64 -18.94
N VAL A 28 -17.14 3.43 -19.00
CA VAL A 28 -16.50 2.54 -19.98
C VAL A 28 -16.88 1.08 -19.70
N ASP A 29 -17.36 0.38 -20.73
CA ASP A 29 -17.44 -1.09 -20.70
C ASP A 29 -16.06 -1.70 -20.99
N TRP A 30 -15.35 -2.07 -19.93
CA TRP A 30 -14.03 -2.70 -20.04
C TRP A 30 -14.05 -4.13 -20.59
N SER A 31 -15.22 -4.73 -20.77
CA SER A 31 -15.37 -6.05 -21.41
C SER A 31 -15.42 -5.96 -22.94
N ASP A 32 -15.79 -4.79 -23.50
CA ASP A 32 -15.70 -4.52 -24.92
C ASP A 32 -14.27 -4.08 -25.28
N ALA A 33 -13.60 -4.89 -26.10
CA ALA A 33 -12.22 -4.63 -26.52
C ALA A 33 -12.07 -3.32 -27.31
N GLN A 34 -13.05 -2.95 -28.14
CA GLN A 34 -13.00 -1.69 -28.90
C GLN A 34 -13.16 -0.49 -27.97
N GLU A 35 -14.09 -0.58 -27.04
CA GLU A 35 -14.34 0.46 -26.04
C GLU A 35 -13.12 0.66 -25.13
N ALA A 36 -12.55 -0.45 -24.65
CA ALA A 36 -11.37 -0.45 -23.79
C ALA A 36 -10.14 0.18 -24.49
N VAL A 37 -9.86 -0.17 -25.75
CA VAL A 37 -8.75 0.42 -26.51
C VAL A 37 -8.92 1.94 -26.64
N GLN A 38 -10.12 2.38 -27.00
CA GLN A 38 -10.39 3.81 -27.13
C GLN A 38 -10.31 4.55 -25.78
N ALA A 39 -10.75 3.92 -24.69
CA ALA A 39 -10.61 4.49 -23.36
C ALA A 39 -9.13 4.63 -22.94
N VAL A 40 -8.28 3.65 -23.28
CA VAL A 40 -6.83 3.70 -23.03
C VAL A 40 -6.18 4.87 -23.78
N ASP A 41 -6.52 5.07 -25.05
CA ASP A 41 -6.02 6.19 -25.85
C ASP A 41 -6.46 7.53 -25.26
N LEU A 42 -7.72 7.63 -24.84
CA LEU A 42 -8.24 8.83 -24.19
C LEU A 42 -7.57 9.11 -22.85
N ILE A 43 -7.26 8.09 -22.03
CA ILE A 43 -6.49 8.28 -20.79
C ILE A 43 -5.14 8.93 -21.11
N ALA A 44 -4.46 8.47 -22.16
CA ALA A 44 -3.20 9.06 -22.57
C ALA A 44 -3.36 10.52 -23.01
N GLU A 45 -4.49 10.89 -23.63
CA GLU A 45 -4.79 12.28 -23.97
C GLU A 45 -5.11 13.12 -22.73
N TRP A 46 -5.92 12.60 -21.79
CA TRP A 46 -6.16 13.25 -20.49
C TRP A 46 -4.87 13.54 -19.74
N GLU A 47 -3.92 12.58 -19.71
CA GLU A 47 -2.62 12.77 -19.05
C GLU A 47 -1.75 13.86 -19.67
N LYS A 48 -1.97 14.21 -20.95
CA LYS A 48 -1.27 15.33 -21.62
C LYS A 48 -1.91 16.67 -21.30
N GLN A 49 -3.23 16.71 -21.23
CA GLN A 49 -3.99 17.95 -21.08
C GLN A 49 -4.12 18.37 -19.60
N VAL A 50 -4.23 17.41 -18.70
CA VAL A 50 -4.60 17.63 -17.31
C VAL A 50 -3.75 16.80 -16.36
N THR A 51 -3.38 17.38 -15.22
CA THR A 51 -2.79 16.63 -14.11
C THR A 51 -3.88 16.04 -13.23
N ILE A 52 -3.92 14.71 -13.15
CA ILE A 52 -4.79 13.97 -12.23
C ILE A 52 -4.45 14.41 -10.79
N ASP A 53 -5.44 14.68 -9.94
CA ASP A 53 -5.21 14.92 -8.49
C ASP A 53 -4.99 13.62 -7.74
N VAL A 54 -4.40 13.74 -6.56
CA VAL A 54 -4.23 12.62 -5.65
C VAL A 54 -5.57 11.99 -5.27
N ALA A 55 -6.63 12.77 -5.02
CA ALA A 55 -7.93 12.20 -4.66
C ALA A 55 -8.52 11.33 -5.80
N SER A 56 -8.47 11.82 -7.03
CA SER A 56 -8.80 11.04 -8.23
C SER A 56 -7.90 9.81 -8.37
N ALA A 57 -6.59 9.95 -8.17
CA ALA A 57 -5.66 8.81 -8.26
C ALA A 57 -5.99 7.72 -7.22
N LEU A 58 -6.29 8.09 -5.98
CA LEU A 58 -6.72 7.15 -4.93
C LEU A 58 -8.03 6.45 -5.31
N MET A 59 -8.97 7.16 -5.92
CA MET A 59 -10.21 6.57 -6.43
C MET A 59 -9.94 5.54 -7.54
N LEU A 60 -9.04 5.84 -8.46
CA LEU A 60 -8.64 4.95 -9.57
C LEU A 60 -7.89 3.69 -9.12
N LEU A 61 -7.44 3.63 -7.87
CA LEU A 61 -6.82 2.45 -7.25
C LEU A 61 -7.82 1.58 -6.47
N SER A 62 -9.09 1.98 -6.41
CA SER A 62 -10.14 1.20 -5.73
C SER A 62 -10.55 -0.05 -6.53
N ALA A 63 -11.37 -0.90 -5.89
CA ALA A 63 -11.95 -2.10 -6.50
C ALA A 63 -12.73 -1.84 -7.80
N ASN A 64 -13.22 -0.61 -8.00
CA ASN A 64 -14.04 -0.23 -9.15
C ASN A 64 -13.24 -0.19 -10.46
N PHE A 65 -11.91 -0.17 -10.39
CA PHE A 65 -11.04 -0.09 -11.56
C PHE A 65 -10.01 -1.22 -11.49
N SER A 66 -10.13 -2.18 -12.40
CA SER A 66 -9.19 -3.30 -12.57
C SER A 66 -8.18 -3.05 -13.68
N HIS A 67 -8.55 -2.28 -14.72
CA HIS A 67 -7.77 -2.18 -15.94
C HIS A 67 -6.34 -1.64 -15.69
N PRO A 68 -5.28 -2.34 -16.12
CA PRO A 68 -3.89 -1.99 -15.82
C PRO A 68 -3.49 -0.56 -16.19
N ARG A 69 -3.96 -0.07 -17.35
CA ARG A 69 -3.66 1.31 -17.80
C ARG A 69 -4.23 2.38 -16.87
N VAL A 70 -5.42 2.15 -16.30
CA VAL A 70 -6.05 3.09 -15.36
C VAL A 70 -5.22 3.19 -14.09
N ARG A 71 -4.79 2.04 -13.56
CA ARG A 71 -3.93 2.01 -12.38
C ARG A 71 -2.56 2.60 -12.63
N GLN A 72 -1.98 2.35 -13.80
CA GLN A 72 -0.72 2.95 -14.19
C GLN A 72 -0.81 4.49 -14.20
N ALA A 73 -1.92 5.05 -14.72
CA ALA A 73 -2.14 6.50 -14.71
C ALA A 73 -2.27 7.06 -13.29
N ALA A 74 -2.97 6.34 -12.41
CA ALA A 74 -3.07 6.69 -10.99
C ALA A 74 -1.72 6.66 -10.28
N VAL A 75 -0.92 5.62 -10.52
CA VAL A 75 0.44 5.49 -9.95
C VAL A 75 1.38 6.54 -10.51
N LYS A 76 1.28 6.89 -11.79
CA LYS A 76 2.05 7.98 -12.40
C LYS A 76 1.75 9.32 -11.73
N CYS A 77 0.48 9.58 -11.37
CA CYS A 77 0.11 10.73 -10.56
C CYS A 77 0.78 10.68 -9.18
N LEU A 78 0.60 9.59 -8.44
CA LEU A 78 1.19 9.41 -7.10
C LEU A 78 2.72 9.48 -7.09
N SER A 79 3.38 9.09 -8.18
CA SER A 79 4.84 9.15 -8.30
C SER A 79 5.40 10.58 -8.25
N ARG A 80 4.55 11.59 -8.44
CA ARG A 80 4.89 13.02 -8.34
C ARG A 80 4.80 13.57 -6.92
N ALA A 81 4.02 12.93 -6.04
CA ALA A 81 3.90 13.33 -4.64
C ALA A 81 5.26 13.17 -3.94
N ASP A 82 5.60 14.04 -2.99
CA ASP A 82 6.80 13.84 -2.18
C ASP A 82 6.60 12.69 -1.17
N ASP A 83 7.66 12.35 -0.43
CA ASP A 83 7.63 11.24 0.52
C ASP A 83 6.68 11.50 1.70
N GLN A 84 6.52 12.76 2.14
CA GLN A 84 5.65 13.12 3.27
C GLN A 84 4.18 13.08 2.87
N GLU A 85 3.85 13.59 1.68
CA GLU A 85 2.52 13.48 1.09
C GLU A 85 2.17 12.00 0.85
N LEU A 86 3.10 11.21 0.32
CA LEU A 86 2.89 9.77 0.11
C LEU A 86 2.65 9.02 1.43
N LEU A 87 3.39 9.36 2.50
CA LEU A 87 3.18 8.82 3.85
C LEU A 87 1.76 9.07 4.36
N GLY A 88 1.22 10.26 4.10
CA GLY A 88 -0.16 10.64 4.46
C GLY A 88 -1.23 9.72 3.87
N TYR A 89 -0.93 9.04 2.75
CA TYR A 89 -1.83 8.11 2.08
C TYR A 89 -1.39 6.64 2.15
N LEU A 90 -0.23 6.36 2.76
CA LEU A 90 0.44 5.06 2.67
C LEU A 90 -0.45 3.92 3.15
N LEU A 91 -1.22 4.12 4.22
CA LEU A 91 -2.14 3.12 4.74
C LEU A 91 -3.21 2.74 3.69
N GLN A 92 -3.82 3.72 3.04
CA GLN A 92 -4.83 3.54 2.00
C GLN A 92 -4.22 2.88 0.76
N LEU A 93 -2.99 3.26 0.40
CA LEU A 93 -2.24 2.65 -0.70
C LEU A 93 -1.92 1.17 -0.43
N VAL A 94 -1.55 0.83 0.81
CA VAL A 94 -1.40 -0.58 1.20
C VAL A 94 -2.72 -1.32 1.00
N GLN A 95 -3.86 -0.76 1.40
CA GLN A 95 -5.15 -1.42 1.16
C GLN A 95 -5.42 -1.65 -0.33
N ALA A 96 -5.04 -0.71 -1.19
CA ALA A 96 -5.24 -0.81 -2.64
C ALA A 96 -4.42 -1.93 -3.30
N LEU A 97 -3.34 -2.41 -2.68
CA LEU A 97 -2.54 -3.53 -3.20
C LEU A 97 -3.33 -4.84 -3.36
N ARG A 98 -4.46 -4.99 -2.66
CA ARG A 98 -5.32 -6.18 -2.84
C ARG A 98 -5.99 -6.25 -4.20
N TYR A 99 -6.10 -5.11 -4.88
CA TYR A 99 -6.77 -5.04 -6.17
C TYR A 99 -5.77 -5.19 -7.33
N GLU A 100 -4.47 -4.97 -7.09
CA GLU A 100 -3.38 -5.08 -8.07
C GLU A 100 -3.35 -6.44 -8.78
N GLU A 101 -3.17 -6.43 -10.09
CA GLU A 101 -2.94 -7.65 -10.86
C GLU A 101 -1.51 -8.14 -10.66
N THR A 102 -1.35 -9.46 -10.59
CA THR A 102 -0.04 -10.06 -10.38
C THR A 102 0.64 -10.38 -11.72
N GLY A 103 1.87 -9.90 -11.95
CA GLY A 103 2.71 -10.35 -13.08
C GLY A 103 3.03 -9.27 -14.13
N ARG A 104 3.26 -9.68 -15.38
CA ARG A 104 3.65 -8.80 -16.48
C ARG A 104 2.49 -7.86 -16.83
N GLY A 105 2.62 -6.58 -16.46
CA GLY A 105 1.59 -5.56 -16.67
C GLY A 105 0.89 -5.12 -15.37
N GLY A 106 1.27 -5.67 -14.21
CA GLY A 106 0.76 -5.27 -12.90
C GLY A 106 1.84 -4.77 -11.94
N ASP A 107 1.52 -4.78 -10.65
CA ASP A 107 2.34 -4.30 -9.53
C ASP A 107 2.77 -2.82 -9.62
N HIS A 108 2.04 -1.97 -10.34
CA HIS A 108 2.44 -0.57 -10.53
C HIS A 108 2.58 0.15 -9.18
N LEU A 109 1.56 0.04 -8.32
CA LEU A 109 1.56 0.64 -7.00
C LEU A 109 2.62 0.02 -6.11
N LEU A 110 2.73 -1.31 -6.12
CA LEU A 110 3.71 -2.03 -5.33
C LEU A 110 5.14 -1.62 -5.69
N ASN A 111 5.43 -1.48 -6.99
CA ASN A 111 6.73 -1.03 -7.48
C ASN A 111 7.05 0.39 -6.99
N LEU A 112 6.09 1.32 -7.07
CA LEU A 112 6.27 2.68 -6.56
C LEU A 112 6.56 2.67 -5.06
N LEU A 113 5.76 1.96 -4.27
CA LEU A 113 5.92 1.90 -2.81
C LEU A 113 7.26 1.28 -2.40
N VAL A 114 7.65 0.18 -3.04
CA VAL A 114 8.93 -0.49 -2.76
C VAL A 114 10.12 0.39 -3.17
N GLN A 115 10.04 1.06 -4.32
CA GLN A 115 11.07 1.99 -4.76
C GLN A 115 11.24 3.14 -3.77
N ARG A 116 10.14 3.73 -3.28
CA ARG A 116 10.16 4.81 -2.29
C ARG A 116 10.72 4.34 -0.94
N ALA A 117 10.23 3.21 -0.45
CA ALA A 117 10.73 2.57 0.78
C ALA A 117 12.23 2.30 0.74
N ALA A 118 12.75 1.81 -0.39
CA ALA A 118 14.17 1.48 -0.49
C ALA A 118 15.11 2.70 -0.43
N ASN A 119 14.56 3.91 -0.59
CA ASN A 119 15.28 5.18 -0.46
C ASN A 119 14.93 5.97 0.82
N ASN A 120 13.93 5.53 1.59
CA ASN A 120 13.43 6.25 2.74
C ASN A 120 13.05 5.30 3.88
N PHE A 121 13.80 5.36 4.99
CA PHE A 121 13.60 4.53 6.16
C PHE A 121 12.20 4.65 6.76
N GLU A 122 11.65 5.86 6.83
CA GLU A 122 10.33 6.10 7.42
C GLU A 122 9.25 5.37 6.62
N ILE A 123 9.29 5.50 5.28
CA ILE A 123 8.38 4.78 4.38
C ILE A 123 8.59 3.27 4.51
N ALA A 124 9.83 2.79 4.52
CA ALA A 124 10.12 1.36 4.66
C ALA A 124 9.54 0.80 5.97
N ASN A 125 9.72 1.51 7.07
CA ASN A 125 9.24 1.13 8.38
C ASN A 125 7.70 1.02 8.40
N TYR A 126 7.00 2.09 8.00
CA TYR A 126 5.53 2.07 7.98
C TYR A 126 4.99 1.02 6.99
N LEU A 127 5.56 0.92 5.79
CA LEU A 127 5.14 -0.05 4.79
C LEU A 127 5.30 -1.49 5.29
N HIS A 128 6.45 -1.81 5.90
CA HIS A 128 6.72 -3.12 6.51
C HIS A 128 5.66 -3.49 7.56
N TRP A 129 5.41 -2.60 8.52
CA TRP A 129 4.44 -2.86 9.59
C TRP A 129 3.01 -2.94 9.10
N TYR A 130 2.61 -2.10 8.13
CA TYR A 130 1.28 -2.18 7.53
C TYR A 130 1.07 -3.50 6.77
N LEU A 131 2.06 -3.93 6.00
CA LEU A 131 2.01 -5.22 5.31
C LEU A 131 1.96 -6.39 6.29
N TYR A 132 2.78 -6.37 7.34
CA TYR A 132 2.78 -7.40 8.39
C TYR A 132 1.40 -7.51 9.06
N CYS A 133 0.79 -6.40 9.46
CA CYS A 133 -0.56 -6.41 10.03
C CYS A 133 -1.60 -6.98 9.07
N GLN A 134 -1.52 -6.66 7.78
CA GLN A 134 -2.44 -7.23 6.79
C GLN A 134 -2.24 -8.74 6.59
N GLN A 135 -1.01 -9.24 6.65
CA GLN A 135 -0.73 -10.67 6.58
C GLN A 135 -1.31 -11.45 7.76
N LEU A 136 -1.28 -10.88 8.97
CA LEU A 136 -1.91 -11.50 10.14
C LEU A 136 -3.44 -11.63 9.93
N VAL A 137 -4.06 -10.66 9.26
CA VAL A 137 -5.48 -10.73 8.89
C VAL A 137 -5.73 -11.78 7.81
N GLU A 138 -4.87 -11.87 6.79
CA GLU A 138 -4.97 -12.91 5.74
C GLU A 138 -4.75 -14.32 6.29
N ALA A 139 -3.86 -14.49 7.27
CA ALA A 139 -3.56 -15.78 7.88
C ALA A 139 -4.75 -16.39 8.63
N ALA A 140 -5.72 -15.57 9.04
CA ALA A 140 -6.94 -16.04 9.70
C ALA A 140 -7.90 -16.78 8.75
N ASP A 141 -7.78 -16.59 7.43
CA ASP A 141 -8.61 -17.23 6.42
C ASP A 141 -7.75 -17.86 5.30
N PRO A 142 -7.48 -19.18 5.36
CA PRO A 142 -6.65 -19.87 4.38
C PRO A 142 -7.18 -19.84 2.95
N ALA A 143 -8.49 -19.59 2.74
CA ALA A 143 -9.10 -19.54 1.41
C ALA A 143 -8.87 -18.20 0.70
N ARG A 144 -8.41 -17.18 1.43
CA ARG A 144 -8.22 -15.83 0.88
C ARG A 144 -6.89 -15.74 0.10
N PRO A 145 -6.88 -15.03 -1.05
CA PRO A 145 -5.63 -14.67 -1.72
C PRO A 145 -4.68 -13.94 -0.75
N ARG A 146 -3.36 -14.09 -0.96
CA ARG A 146 -2.31 -13.49 -0.11
C ARG A 146 -1.46 -12.43 -0.83
N PRO A 147 -2.06 -11.36 -1.38
CA PRO A 147 -1.32 -10.29 -2.04
C PRO A 147 -0.27 -9.63 -1.11
N PHE A 148 -0.51 -9.54 0.20
CA PHE A 148 0.41 -8.86 1.12
C PHE A 148 1.65 -9.70 1.45
N GLU A 149 1.56 -11.03 1.44
CA GLU A 149 2.72 -11.92 1.55
C GLU A 149 3.72 -11.68 0.41
N ARG A 150 3.20 -11.56 -0.81
CA ARG A 150 3.99 -11.25 -2.00
C ARG A 150 4.59 -9.85 -1.93
N ALA A 151 3.82 -8.85 -1.52
CA ALA A 151 4.29 -7.48 -1.36
C ALA A 151 5.45 -7.38 -0.38
N GLN A 152 5.33 -8.05 0.77
CA GLN A 152 6.37 -8.11 1.78
C GLN A 152 7.65 -8.76 1.28
N ARG A 153 7.56 -9.90 0.59
CA ARG A 153 8.74 -10.54 -0.02
C ARG A 153 9.48 -9.59 -0.97
N LYS A 154 8.73 -8.85 -1.79
CA LYS A 154 9.30 -7.89 -2.74
C LYS A 154 9.97 -6.70 -2.04
N LEU A 155 9.35 -6.18 -0.97
CA LEU A 155 9.92 -5.14 -0.13
C LEU A 155 11.24 -5.61 0.50
N MET A 156 11.24 -6.72 1.22
CA MET A 156 12.43 -7.23 1.91
C MET A 156 13.59 -7.48 0.93
N ALA A 157 13.29 -8.07 -0.23
CA ALA A 157 14.30 -8.28 -1.28
C ALA A 157 14.85 -6.98 -1.86
N ALA A 158 14.08 -5.89 -1.91
CA ALA A 158 14.55 -4.58 -2.39
C ALA A 158 15.39 -3.86 -1.33
N LEU A 159 14.96 -3.89 -0.06
CA LEU A 159 15.70 -3.31 1.06
C LEU A 159 17.08 -3.96 1.21
N ASP A 160 17.14 -5.29 1.09
CA ASP A 160 18.41 -6.04 1.15
C ASP A 160 19.37 -5.63 0.02
N ARG A 161 18.85 -5.52 -1.22
CA ARG A 161 19.63 -5.13 -2.39
C ARG A 161 20.18 -3.70 -2.32
N GLN A 162 19.39 -2.75 -1.82
CA GLN A 162 19.76 -1.33 -1.88
C GLN A 162 20.56 -0.84 -0.66
N GLY A 163 20.17 -1.25 0.56
CA GLY A 163 20.76 -0.72 1.80
C GLY A 163 21.78 -1.65 2.47
N GLY A 164 22.04 -2.82 1.89
CA GLY A 164 22.65 -3.94 2.60
C GLY A 164 21.76 -4.42 3.75
N ARG A 165 21.99 -5.61 4.29
CA ARG A 165 21.16 -6.22 5.35
C ARG A 165 20.96 -5.38 6.63
N ALA A 166 21.51 -4.16 6.74
CA ALA A 166 21.28 -3.27 7.87
C ALA A 166 19.79 -2.92 8.07
N MET A 167 19.10 -2.48 7.01
CA MET A 167 17.67 -2.13 7.08
C MET A 167 16.83 -3.34 7.47
N VAL A 168 17.07 -4.47 6.81
CA VAL A 168 16.38 -5.75 7.09
C VAL A 168 16.61 -6.19 8.53
N ARG A 169 17.86 -6.17 9.02
CA ARG A 169 18.18 -6.52 10.42
C ARG A 169 17.54 -5.57 11.42
N MET A 170 17.40 -4.28 11.09
CA MET A 170 16.69 -3.32 11.94
C MET A 170 15.22 -3.72 12.09
N LEU A 171 14.54 -4.03 10.99
CA LEU A 171 13.14 -4.47 11.01
C LEU A 171 12.97 -5.81 11.75
N GLU A 172 13.91 -6.75 11.59
CA GLU A 172 13.95 -8.01 12.36
C GLU A 172 14.08 -7.74 13.87
N ARG A 173 15.00 -6.86 14.29
CA ARG A 173 15.14 -6.45 15.70
C ARG A 173 13.87 -5.78 16.25
N GLN A 174 13.19 -4.97 15.44
CA GLN A 174 11.91 -4.38 15.85
C GLN A 174 10.84 -5.45 16.10
N HIS A 175 10.79 -6.51 15.28
CA HIS A 175 9.90 -7.65 15.55
C HIS A 175 10.23 -8.34 16.87
N GLU A 176 11.52 -8.64 17.12
CA GLU A 176 11.95 -9.26 18.37
C GLU A 176 11.55 -8.41 19.60
N LEU A 177 11.69 -7.09 19.49
CA LEU A 177 11.28 -6.16 20.53
C LEU A 177 9.75 -6.17 20.74
N VAL A 178 8.97 -6.11 19.66
CA VAL A 178 7.50 -6.12 19.74
C VAL A 178 6.99 -7.45 20.31
N ASP A 179 7.57 -8.58 19.93
CA ASP A 179 7.23 -9.90 20.47
C ASP A 179 7.55 -9.99 21.96
N LEU A 180 8.73 -9.49 22.37
CA LEU A 180 9.13 -9.43 23.77
C LEU A 180 8.15 -8.58 24.58
N LEU A 181 7.83 -7.38 24.12
CA LEU A 181 6.89 -6.48 24.80
C LEU A 181 5.48 -7.08 24.87
N THR A 182 5.04 -7.76 23.81
CA THR A 182 3.74 -8.43 23.77
C THR A 182 3.67 -9.57 24.78
N ARG A 183 4.71 -10.43 24.86
CA ARG A 183 4.79 -11.49 25.88
C ARG A 183 4.76 -10.92 27.29
N LEU A 184 5.58 -9.92 27.59
CA LEU A 184 5.61 -9.27 28.90
C LEU A 184 4.24 -8.64 29.25
N ALA A 185 3.57 -8.02 28.29
CA ALA A 185 2.24 -7.45 28.50
C ALA A 185 1.20 -8.53 28.86
N VAL A 186 1.24 -9.69 28.19
CA VAL A 186 0.36 -10.84 28.48
C VAL A 186 0.66 -11.44 29.85
N GLU A 187 1.93 -11.62 30.21
CA GLU A 187 2.33 -12.14 31.53
C GLU A 187 1.85 -11.22 32.66
N VAL A 188 2.04 -9.90 32.52
CA VAL A 188 1.59 -8.92 33.52
C VAL A 188 0.06 -8.88 33.63
N LYS A 189 -0.65 -9.03 32.49
CA LYS A 189 -2.11 -9.04 32.44
C LYS A 189 -2.71 -10.30 33.07
N THR A 190 -2.09 -11.46 32.87
CA THR A 190 -2.57 -12.76 33.37
C THR A 190 -2.09 -13.09 34.78
N SER A 191 -1.04 -12.40 35.27
CA SER A 191 -0.52 -12.57 36.61
C SER A 191 -1.52 -12.16 37.70
N ARG A 192 -1.71 -13.03 38.69
CA ARG A 192 -2.51 -12.79 39.90
C ARG A 192 -1.74 -12.04 40.99
N GLU A 193 -0.50 -11.64 40.72
CA GLU A 193 0.36 -11.00 41.71
C GLU A 193 -0.09 -9.57 42.04
N PRO A 194 0.22 -9.09 43.26
CA PRO A 194 0.03 -7.70 43.63
C PRO A 194 0.69 -6.76 42.61
N ARG A 195 0.08 -5.60 42.37
CA ARG A 195 0.55 -4.59 41.40
C ARG A 195 2.05 -4.29 41.54
N GLN A 196 2.54 -4.16 42.77
CA GLN A 196 3.94 -3.83 43.03
C GLN A 196 4.90 -4.90 42.47
N ARG A 197 4.63 -6.18 42.72
CA ARG A 197 5.46 -7.28 42.21
C ARG A 197 5.43 -7.35 40.68
N ARG A 198 4.28 -7.07 40.06
CA ARG A 198 4.17 -6.98 38.60
C ARG A 198 5.02 -5.85 38.03
N LEU A 199 5.03 -4.68 38.67
CA LEU A 199 5.88 -3.56 38.28
C LEU A 199 7.37 -3.88 38.42
N ASP A 200 7.77 -4.53 39.51
CA ASP A 200 9.17 -4.88 39.75
C ASP A 200 9.67 -5.91 38.72
N ARG A 201 8.87 -6.92 38.39
CA ARG A 201 9.17 -7.87 37.29
C ARG A 201 9.29 -7.19 35.94
N LEU A 202 8.36 -6.29 35.61
CA LEU A 202 8.40 -5.56 34.34
C LEU A 202 9.67 -4.70 34.24
N ARG A 203 10.03 -3.99 35.32
CA ARG A 203 11.28 -3.20 35.37
C ARG A 203 12.51 -4.07 35.19
N GLN A 204 12.56 -5.23 35.86
CA GLN A 204 13.68 -6.16 35.74
C GLN A 204 13.81 -6.72 34.31
N ALA A 205 12.68 -7.10 33.69
CA ALA A 205 12.65 -7.59 32.32
C ALA A 205 13.10 -6.51 31.31
N LEU A 206 12.64 -5.27 31.49
CA LEU A 206 13.05 -4.13 30.65
C LEU A 206 14.52 -3.75 30.85
N ALA A 207 15.05 -3.90 32.07
CA ALA A 207 16.45 -3.64 32.40
C ALA A 207 17.42 -4.77 31.98
N SER A 208 16.91 -5.88 31.44
CA SER A 208 17.76 -7.00 31.03
C SER A 208 18.69 -6.58 29.87
N LYS A 209 19.93 -7.11 29.87
CA LYS A 209 20.91 -6.85 28.80
C LYS A 209 20.38 -7.23 27.41
N HIS A 210 19.54 -8.27 27.34
CA HIS A 210 18.92 -8.71 26.10
C HIS A 210 17.94 -7.66 25.57
N THR A 211 17.04 -7.14 26.41
CA THR A 211 16.10 -6.08 26.04
C THR A 211 16.85 -4.81 25.62
N GLN A 212 17.90 -4.43 26.36
CA GLN A 212 18.73 -3.27 26.03
C GLN A 212 19.45 -3.42 24.68
N ALA A 213 19.81 -4.64 24.28
CA ALA A 213 20.41 -4.93 22.99
C ALA A 213 19.41 -4.93 21.83
N LEU A 214 18.10 -4.78 22.07
CA LEU A 214 17.07 -4.64 21.03
C LEU A 214 16.70 -3.18 20.75
N PHE A 215 16.96 -2.28 21.70
CA PHE A 215 16.90 -0.82 21.50
C PHE A 215 18.08 -0.32 20.65
#